data_AF-A0A9W6HQR7-F1
#
_entry.id   AF-A0A9W6HQR7-F1
#
_cell.length_a   1.000
_cell.length_b   1.000
_cell.length_c   1.000
_cell.angle_alpha   90.00
_cell.angle_beta   90.00
_cell.angle_gamma   90.00
#
_symmetry.space_group_name_H-M   'P 1'
#
loop_
_entity.id
_entity.type
_entity.pdbx_description
1 polymer ?
#
loop_
_entity_poly.entity_id
_entity_poly.type
_entity_poly.pdbx_seq_one_letter_code
_entity_poly.pdbx_strand_id
1 'polypeptide(L)'
;MSGSTTAFRSRFTARSIARSLKELTTSSPSRFAIVIFAALILVFTALLSLPAASADRTVTPLADALFTAVSTICVTGLATVDMATHWSPFGIAVIFVGVNIGGLGVLTLASLMGMVISKRLGLRAKLIAAGDTNPLRAHGGPVNEGQTVRLGEVGQLLTTVAISALVIEVGLMILLYPALIMAGVDPLTALWEAPFYAAMSFTNTGFTPNAGGLTPFADDYFLLTVLMAGVFLGSIGFPVIYALSKHVWHVKRWSLHAKLTLITTVLLFILGAAVFLVLEYNNPKTFGSMDAVDTTFQAFFLSAMTRSGGFSVIDIADLNGSSMLAASMLMFVGGGSASTAGGIKVTTLAVLALAVWSEAKGRQSVEVFGRRIPSDVQRVALSVVAWGATIVAVSTIAIAQITKEPVVEVLFDVISAFGTVGLSTGLTAELPDSASYIMAATIFMGRVGTVTLAAAVAATSRSQLYSLPVERPIVG
;
A
#
# COMPACT_ATOMS: atom_id res chain seq x y z
N MET A 1 -24.93 54.84 -0.80
CA MET A 1 -24.38 53.99 -1.88
C MET A 1 -23.03 53.44 -1.43
N SER A 2 -22.96 52.18 -1.02
CA SER A 2 -21.74 51.36 -0.89
C SER A 2 -22.06 50.26 0.13
N GLY A 3 -22.13 49.00 -0.30
CA GLY A 3 -22.28 47.88 0.63
C GLY A 3 -23.16 46.73 0.14
N SER A 4 -22.91 46.16 -1.04
CA SER A 4 -23.53 44.85 -1.38
C SER A 4 -22.81 44.03 -2.47
N THR A 5 -21.61 44.39 -2.92
CA THR A 5 -20.98 43.75 -4.09
C THR A 5 -19.95 42.66 -3.77
N THR A 6 -19.56 42.45 -2.52
CA THR A 6 -18.53 41.44 -2.15
C THR A 6 -19.07 40.04 -1.86
N ALA A 7 -20.35 39.87 -1.52
CA ALA A 7 -20.93 38.55 -1.20
C ALA A 7 -21.36 37.73 -2.45
N PHE A 8 -21.51 38.36 -3.62
CA PHE A 8 -22.01 37.69 -4.83
C PHE A 8 -20.89 37.01 -5.63
N ARG A 9 -19.66 37.54 -5.60
CA ARG A 9 -18.51 36.95 -6.31
C ARG A 9 -18.00 35.64 -5.69
N SER A 10 -18.03 35.50 -4.35
CA SER A 10 -17.55 34.26 -3.70
C SER A 10 -18.47 33.06 -3.89
N ARG A 11 -19.80 33.28 -4.01
CA ARG A 11 -20.78 32.22 -4.25
C ARG A 11 -20.73 31.66 -5.68
N PHE A 12 -20.26 32.45 -6.66
CA PHE A 12 -20.15 32.02 -8.05
C PHE A 12 -18.91 31.15 -8.28
N THR A 13 -17.77 31.49 -7.68
CA THR A 13 -16.55 30.68 -7.71
C THR A 13 -16.72 29.35 -6.97
N ALA A 14 -17.33 29.33 -5.79
CA ALA A 14 -17.58 28.08 -5.06
C ALA A 14 -18.49 27.11 -5.83
N ARG A 15 -19.55 27.62 -6.49
CA ARG A 15 -20.43 26.80 -7.33
C ARG A 15 -19.77 26.36 -8.65
N SER A 16 -18.90 27.17 -9.24
CA SER A 16 -18.12 26.83 -10.42
C SER A 16 -17.07 25.74 -10.12
N ILE A 17 -16.37 25.86 -8.99
CA ILE A 17 -15.43 24.86 -8.49
C ILE A 17 -16.19 23.57 -8.17
N ALA A 18 -17.34 23.65 -7.48
CA ALA A 18 -18.17 22.49 -7.19
C ALA A 18 -18.71 21.80 -8.46
N ARG A 19 -19.06 22.57 -9.50
CA ARG A 19 -19.54 22.03 -10.78
C ARG A 19 -18.40 21.39 -11.58
N SER A 20 -17.21 22.01 -11.60
CA SER A 20 -15.99 21.46 -12.22
C SER A 20 -15.51 20.19 -11.49
N LEU A 21 -15.54 20.17 -10.15
CA LEU A 21 -15.29 18.98 -9.34
C LEU A 21 -16.32 17.88 -9.63
N LYS A 22 -17.58 18.24 -9.83
CA LYS A 22 -18.65 17.30 -10.19
C LYS A 22 -18.48 16.73 -11.60
N GLU A 23 -17.98 17.51 -12.55
CA GLU A 23 -17.67 17.06 -13.91
C GLU A 23 -16.41 16.18 -13.95
N LEU A 24 -15.36 16.52 -13.19
CA LEU A 24 -14.15 15.71 -13.05
C LEU A 24 -14.43 14.35 -12.38
N THR A 25 -15.23 14.34 -11.31
CA THR A 25 -15.63 13.11 -10.60
C THR A 25 -16.51 12.18 -11.44
N THR A 26 -17.30 12.72 -12.36
CA THR A 26 -18.23 11.91 -13.17
C THR A 26 -17.64 11.44 -14.49
N SER A 27 -16.72 12.19 -15.11
CA SER A 27 -16.15 11.87 -16.41
C SER A 27 -14.97 10.88 -16.36
N SER A 28 -14.13 10.90 -15.31
CA SER A 28 -13.04 9.92 -15.14
C SER A 28 -12.57 9.74 -13.69
N PRO A 29 -13.10 8.75 -12.96
CA PRO A 29 -12.74 8.50 -11.55
C PRO A 29 -11.23 8.34 -11.31
N SER A 30 -10.52 7.72 -12.23
CA SER A 30 -9.07 7.52 -12.12
C SER A 30 -8.29 8.84 -12.16
N ARG A 31 -8.72 9.82 -12.97
CA ARG A 31 -8.06 11.14 -13.03
C ARG A 31 -8.31 11.94 -11.76
N PHE A 32 -9.52 11.81 -11.20
CA PHE A 32 -9.85 12.47 -9.93
C PHE A 32 -8.94 12.02 -8.78
N ALA A 33 -8.68 10.70 -8.68
CA ALA A 33 -7.75 10.16 -7.69
C ALA A 33 -6.33 10.74 -7.86
N ILE A 34 -5.82 10.78 -9.09
CA ILE A 34 -4.49 11.35 -9.41
C ILE A 34 -4.40 12.81 -8.97
N VAL A 35 -5.42 13.62 -9.30
CA VAL A 35 -5.42 15.06 -8.97
C VAL A 35 -5.47 15.30 -7.47
N ILE A 36 -6.26 14.53 -6.71
CA ILE A 36 -6.30 14.68 -5.24
C ILE A 36 -4.95 14.34 -4.63
N PHE A 37 -4.37 13.20 -4.99
CA PHE A 37 -3.07 12.79 -4.44
C PHE A 37 -1.98 13.81 -4.78
N ALA A 38 -1.92 14.27 -6.03
CA ALA A 38 -0.98 15.31 -6.44
C ALA A 38 -1.18 16.61 -5.66
N ALA A 39 -2.43 17.06 -5.48
CA ALA A 39 -2.73 18.27 -4.72
C ALA A 39 -2.33 18.14 -3.24
N LEU A 40 -2.60 16.99 -2.61
CA LEU A 40 -2.17 16.71 -1.24
C LEU A 40 -0.64 16.76 -1.13
N ILE A 41 0.08 16.10 -2.04
CA ILE A 41 1.54 16.12 -2.07
C ILE A 41 2.06 17.56 -2.18
N LEU A 42 1.50 18.39 -3.06
CA LEU A 42 1.94 19.79 -3.21
C LEU A 42 1.69 20.61 -1.94
N VAL A 43 0.54 20.43 -1.28
CA VAL A 43 0.24 21.10 -0.01
C VAL A 43 1.24 20.69 1.06
N PHE A 44 1.53 19.40 1.19
CA PHE A 44 2.50 18.90 2.17
C PHE A 44 3.93 19.31 1.85
N THR A 45 4.30 19.36 0.58
CA THR A 45 5.60 19.90 0.12
C THR A 45 5.74 21.35 0.57
N ALA A 46 4.71 22.17 0.37
CA ALA A 46 4.72 23.56 0.81
C ALA A 46 4.87 23.68 2.33
N LEU A 47 4.13 22.87 3.11
CA LEU A 47 4.23 22.86 4.57
C LEU A 47 5.61 22.41 5.08
N LEU A 48 6.20 21.36 4.48
CA LEU A 48 7.51 20.82 4.86
C LEU A 48 8.68 21.68 4.38
N SER A 49 8.48 22.51 3.35
CA SER A 49 9.47 23.50 2.91
C SER A 49 9.57 24.72 3.84
N LEU A 50 8.62 24.92 4.75
CA LEU A 50 8.65 26.05 5.67
C LEU A 50 9.82 25.92 6.66
N PRO A 51 10.50 27.03 7.03
CA PRO A 51 11.49 27.02 8.09
C PRO A 51 10.97 26.44 9.41
N ALA A 52 9.68 26.63 9.70
CA ALA A 52 9.07 26.06 10.89
C ALA A 52 9.11 24.52 10.95
N ALA A 53 9.24 23.83 9.81
CA ALA A 53 9.28 22.37 9.72
C ALA A 53 10.68 21.79 9.95
N SER A 54 11.75 22.56 9.73
CA SER A 54 13.14 22.12 9.98
C SER A 54 13.55 22.39 11.43
N ALA A 55 14.30 21.47 12.03
CA ALA A 55 14.86 21.61 13.38
C ALA A 55 15.78 22.85 13.47
N ASP A 56 16.59 23.09 12.44
CA ASP A 56 17.51 24.23 12.33
C ASP A 56 16.81 25.54 11.93
N ARG A 57 15.50 25.50 11.72
CA ARG A 57 14.68 26.64 11.26
C ARG A 57 15.15 27.24 9.95
N THR A 58 15.64 26.40 9.04
CA THR A 58 16.03 26.76 7.68
C THR A 58 15.06 26.18 6.67
N VAL A 59 15.03 26.74 5.46
CA VAL A 59 14.19 26.21 4.37
C VAL A 59 14.77 24.88 3.92
N THR A 60 13.98 23.81 4.01
CA THR A 60 14.36 22.50 3.48
C THR A 60 14.43 22.57 1.94
N PRO A 61 15.48 22.01 1.30
CA PRO A 61 15.57 21.93 -0.16
C PRO A 61 14.31 21.32 -0.78
N LEU A 62 13.92 21.79 -1.96
CA LEU A 62 12.67 21.37 -2.60
C LEU A 62 12.65 19.87 -2.93
N ALA A 63 13.81 19.31 -3.31
CA ALA A 63 13.95 17.87 -3.58
C ALA A 63 13.57 17.05 -2.34
N ASP A 64 14.15 17.37 -1.18
CA ASP A 64 13.88 16.69 0.10
C ASP A 64 12.45 16.91 0.57
N ALA A 65 11.97 18.15 0.56
CA ALA A 65 10.61 18.47 0.99
C ALA A 65 9.54 17.77 0.13
N LEU A 66 9.74 17.71 -1.20
CA LEU A 66 8.85 17.00 -2.11
C LEU A 66 8.96 15.49 -1.90
N PHE A 67 10.17 14.96 -1.79
CA PHE A 67 10.40 13.53 -1.60
C PHE A 67 9.73 13.05 -0.31
N THR A 68 9.96 13.74 0.81
CA THR A 68 9.30 13.44 2.08
C THR A 68 7.79 13.58 1.96
N ALA A 69 7.26 14.65 1.35
CA ALA A 69 5.81 14.80 1.17
C ALA A 69 5.21 13.64 0.34
N VAL A 70 5.87 13.21 -0.73
CA VAL A 70 5.47 12.05 -1.53
C VAL A 70 5.52 10.78 -0.70
N SER A 71 6.61 10.53 0.02
CA SER A 71 6.79 9.34 0.86
C SER A 71 5.77 9.29 2.00
N THR A 72 5.45 10.42 2.62
CA THR A 72 4.41 10.56 3.66
C THR A 72 3.01 10.28 3.11
N ILE A 73 2.60 10.97 2.03
CA ILE A 73 1.23 10.85 1.50
C ILE A 73 1.01 9.51 0.79
N CYS A 74 2.05 8.97 0.14
CA CYS A 74 2.00 7.64 -0.46
C CYS A 74 2.31 6.52 0.53
N VAL A 75 2.66 6.87 1.77
CA VAL A 75 2.80 5.94 2.89
C VAL A 75 3.89 4.91 2.57
N THR A 76 5.10 5.42 2.26
CA THR A 76 6.21 4.64 1.69
C THR A 76 7.33 4.39 2.68
N GLY A 77 7.80 5.37 3.43
CA GLY A 77 8.88 5.17 4.42
C GLY A 77 10.29 5.48 3.97
N LEU A 78 10.50 5.71 2.68
CA LEU A 78 11.79 6.17 2.18
C LEU A 78 12.04 7.63 2.59
N ALA A 79 13.27 7.97 2.91
CA ALA A 79 13.68 9.28 3.39
C ALA A 79 15.01 9.72 2.74
N THR A 80 15.10 10.99 2.32
CA THR A 80 16.37 11.60 1.87
C THR A 80 17.09 12.33 3.00
N VAL A 81 16.39 12.58 4.12
CA VAL A 81 16.92 13.24 5.32
C VAL A 81 16.61 12.37 6.54
N ASP A 82 17.46 12.46 7.56
CA ASP A 82 17.24 11.75 8.83
C ASP A 82 15.96 12.25 9.52
N MET A 83 15.01 11.33 9.71
CA MET A 83 13.69 11.63 10.27
C MET A 83 13.74 12.04 11.74
N ALA A 84 14.75 11.58 12.49
CA ALA A 84 14.88 11.85 13.92
C ALA A 84 15.49 13.23 14.20
N THR A 85 16.32 13.75 13.28
CA THR A 85 17.14 14.95 13.53
C THR A 85 16.77 16.14 12.66
N HIS A 86 16.32 15.94 11.41
CA HIS A 86 16.05 17.04 10.48
C HIS A 86 14.76 17.81 10.79
N TRP A 87 13.71 17.10 11.22
CA TRP A 87 12.37 17.69 11.37
C TRP A 87 12.14 18.26 12.77
N SER A 88 11.56 19.46 12.81
CA SER A 88 11.07 20.07 14.06
C SER A 88 9.80 19.34 14.54
N PRO A 89 9.34 19.59 15.79
CA PRO A 89 8.05 19.08 16.26
C PRO A 89 6.86 19.43 15.34
N PHE A 90 6.91 20.59 14.67
CA PHE A 90 5.91 20.95 13.66
C PHE A 90 6.03 20.07 12.41
N GLY A 91 7.25 19.84 11.90
CA GLY A 91 7.50 18.96 10.76
C GLY A 91 7.05 17.52 11.02
N ILE A 92 7.41 16.97 12.18
CA ILE A 92 7.00 15.62 12.60
C ILE A 92 5.46 15.54 12.74
N ALA A 93 4.81 16.56 13.29
CA ALA A 93 3.34 16.60 13.36
C ALA A 93 2.69 16.65 11.97
N VAL A 94 3.26 17.40 11.02
CA VAL A 94 2.83 17.40 9.62
C VAL A 94 2.98 16.00 9.02
N ILE A 95 4.13 15.35 9.19
CA ILE A 95 4.36 13.97 8.70
C ILE A 95 3.35 13.00 9.31
N PHE A 96 3.14 13.04 10.62
CA PHE A 96 2.19 12.18 11.34
C PHE A 96 0.75 12.32 10.82
N VAL A 97 0.29 13.56 10.62
CA VAL A 97 -1.03 13.82 10.02
C VAL A 97 -1.08 13.35 8.56
N GLY A 98 0.00 13.55 7.81
CA GLY A 98 0.11 13.17 6.41
C GLY A 98 0.00 11.66 6.18
N VAL A 99 0.71 10.84 6.97
CA VAL A 99 0.65 9.37 6.83
C VAL A 99 -0.75 8.84 7.10
N ASN A 100 -1.44 9.40 8.09
CA ASN A 100 -2.82 9.05 8.41
C ASN A 100 -3.79 9.44 7.27
N ILE A 101 -3.63 10.64 6.72
CA ILE A 101 -4.40 11.08 5.55
C ILE A 101 -4.10 10.19 4.33
N GLY A 102 -2.85 9.81 4.10
CA GLY A 102 -2.44 8.94 3.00
C GLY A 102 -2.96 7.51 3.12
N GLY A 103 -2.91 6.96 4.34
CA GLY A 103 -3.41 5.63 4.69
C GLY A 103 -4.91 5.52 4.48
N LEU A 104 -5.67 6.48 5.04
CA LEU A 104 -7.12 6.57 4.82
C LEU A 104 -7.46 6.97 3.38
N GLY A 105 -6.64 7.80 2.74
CA GLY A 105 -6.85 8.34 1.39
C GLY A 105 -6.99 7.24 0.33
N VAL A 106 -6.16 6.19 0.39
CA VAL A 106 -6.31 5.04 -0.51
C VAL A 106 -7.59 4.26 -0.25
N LEU A 107 -7.94 4.04 1.02
CA LEU A 107 -9.15 3.31 1.40
C LEU A 107 -10.42 4.05 0.97
N THR A 108 -10.42 5.36 1.15
CA THR A 108 -11.53 6.22 0.73
C THR A 108 -11.66 6.28 -0.79
N LEU A 109 -10.57 6.44 -1.52
CA LEU A 109 -10.59 6.45 -2.99
C LEU A 109 -10.98 5.10 -3.56
N ALA A 110 -10.47 3.97 -3.05
CA ALA A 110 -10.91 2.64 -3.46
C ALA A 110 -12.43 2.46 -3.28
N SER A 111 -12.98 2.95 -2.16
CA SER A 111 -14.42 2.90 -1.86
C SER A 111 -15.24 3.81 -2.78
N LEU A 112 -14.78 5.04 -3.04
CA LEU A 112 -15.42 5.99 -3.95
C LEU A 112 -15.40 5.48 -5.40
N MET A 113 -14.29 4.88 -5.84
CA MET A 113 -14.18 4.32 -7.19
C MET A 113 -15.08 3.09 -7.37
N GLY A 114 -15.12 2.18 -6.39
CA GLY A 114 -16.08 1.08 -6.36
C GLY A 114 -17.53 1.57 -6.50
N MET A 115 -17.86 2.71 -5.89
CA MET A 115 -19.18 3.34 -6.02
C MET A 115 -19.44 3.92 -7.42
N VAL A 116 -18.48 4.60 -8.04
CA VAL A 116 -18.71 5.16 -9.39
C VAL A 116 -18.88 4.04 -10.41
N ILE A 117 -18.10 2.97 -10.29
CA ILE A 117 -18.26 1.77 -11.11
C ILE A 117 -19.63 1.13 -10.85
N SER A 118 -20.05 0.99 -9.60
CA SER A 118 -21.38 0.44 -9.25
C SER A 118 -22.54 1.33 -9.70
N LYS A 119 -22.37 2.66 -9.74
CA LYS A 119 -23.36 3.59 -10.29
C LYS A 119 -23.58 3.41 -11.80
N ARG A 120 -22.53 3.03 -12.55
CA ARG A 120 -22.60 2.75 -13.98
C ARG A 120 -23.18 1.37 -14.31
N LEU A 121 -23.31 0.47 -13.33
CA LEU A 121 -24.05 -0.78 -13.50
C LEU A 121 -25.56 -0.48 -13.61
N GLY A 122 -26.17 -0.85 -14.74
CA GLY A 122 -27.62 -0.81 -14.92
C GLY A 122 -28.33 -1.72 -13.90
N LEU A 123 -29.62 -1.48 -13.63
CA LEU A 123 -30.40 -2.25 -12.64
C LEU A 123 -30.29 -3.77 -12.86
N ARG A 124 -30.24 -4.22 -14.13
CA ARG A 124 -30.03 -5.62 -14.50
C ARG A 124 -28.66 -6.16 -14.08
N ALA A 125 -27.58 -5.42 -14.29
CA ALA A 125 -26.24 -5.82 -13.83
C ALA A 125 -26.13 -5.78 -12.29
N LYS A 126 -26.84 -4.84 -11.64
CA LYS A 126 -26.98 -4.81 -10.16
C LYS A 126 -27.78 -6.00 -9.64
N LEU A 127 -28.85 -6.39 -10.32
CA LEU A 127 -29.67 -7.56 -9.96
C LEU A 127 -28.98 -8.89 -10.29
N ILE A 128 -28.08 -8.95 -11.28
CA ILE A 128 -27.25 -10.14 -11.57
C ILE A 128 -26.08 -10.23 -10.57
N ALA A 129 -25.52 -9.10 -10.16
CA ALA A 129 -24.48 -9.09 -9.12
C ALA A 129 -25.05 -9.30 -7.71
N ALA A 130 -26.28 -8.85 -7.44
CA ALA A 130 -27.02 -9.13 -6.19
C ALA A 130 -27.74 -10.49 -6.23
N GLY A 131 -28.06 -10.98 -7.42
CA GLY A 131 -28.80 -12.21 -7.68
C GLY A 131 -27.95 -13.16 -8.52
N ASP A 132 -27.27 -14.04 -7.79
CA ASP A 132 -26.54 -15.21 -8.28
C ASP A 132 -27.45 -16.06 -9.19
N THR A 133 -27.47 -15.80 -10.49
CA THR A 133 -28.17 -16.63 -11.48
C THR A 133 -27.23 -17.68 -12.00
N ASN A 134 -26.95 -18.68 -11.16
CA ASN A 134 -26.58 -20.00 -11.66
C ASN A 134 -27.87 -20.77 -11.99
N PRO A 135 -28.09 -21.24 -13.23
CA PRO A 135 -29.32 -21.93 -13.67
C PRO A 135 -29.56 -23.32 -13.03
N LEU A 136 -28.94 -23.65 -11.89
CA LEU A 136 -28.93 -24.99 -11.30
C LEU A 136 -29.45 -25.11 -9.85
N ARG A 137 -30.23 -24.15 -9.32
CA ARG A 137 -30.88 -24.35 -8.00
C ARG A 137 -32.37 -24.06 -7.97
N ALA A 138 -33.10 -25.10 -8.35
CA ALA A 138 -34.43 -25.46 -7.86
C ALA A 138 -34.41 -26.07 -6.44
N HIS A 139 -33.38 -25.85 -5.61
CA HIS A 139 -33.32 -26.40 -4.25
C HIS A 139 -32.95 -25.29 -3.26
N GLY A 140 -33.90 -25.04 -2.35
CA GLY A 140 -33.98 -23.88 -1.49
C GLY A 140 -32.84 -23.72 -0.48
N GLY A 141 -32.46 -22.46 -0.28
CA GLY A 141 -31.65 -21.98 0.83
C GLY A 141 -31.37 -20.48 0.66
N PRO A 142 -31.56 -19.64 1.69
CA PRO A 142 -31.22 -18.22 1.61
C PRO A 142 -29.70 -18.06 1.49
N VAL A 143 -29.23 -17.55 0.36
CA VAL A 143 -27.82 -17.21 0.14
C VAL A 143 -27.65 -15.74 0.52
N ASN A 144 -26.85 -15.49 1.56
CA ASN A 144 -26.54 -14.14 2.01
C ASN A 144 -25.68 -13.40 0.98
N GLU A 145 -26.12 -12.18 0.66
CA GLU A 145 -25.64 -11.22 -0.32
C GLU A 145 -24.11 -11.19 -0.51
N GLY A 146 -23.66 -11.53 -1.72
CA GLY A 146 -22.26 -11.46 -2.13
C GLY A 146 -21.88 -10.09 -2.69
N GLN A 147 -21.46 -9.17 -1.82
CA GLN A 147 -20.57 -8.04 -2.13
C GLN A 147 -20.96 -7.08 -3.28
N THR A 148 -22.25 -6.84 -3.54
CA THR A 148 -22.62 -5.53 -4.11
C THR A 148 -22.79 -4.54 -2.96
N VAL A 149 -21.78 -3.70 -2.74
CA VAL A 149 -21.88 -2.54 -1.83
C VAL A 149 -23.16 -1.78 -2.17
N ARG A 150 -24.18 -1.85 -1.29
CA ARG A 150 -25.43 -1.11 -1.47
C ARG A 150 -25.08 0.37 -1.47
N LEU A 151 -25.47 1.07 -2.54
CA LEU A 151 -25.08 2.46 -2.80
C LEU A 151 -25.48 3.47 -1.70
N GLY A 152 -26.37 3.09 -0.77
CA GLY A 152 -26.79 3.92 0.36
C GLY A 152 -25.85 3.90 1.57
N GLU A 153 -24.87 2.99 1.62
CA GLU A 153 -24.05 2.76 2.82
C GLU A 153 -22.63 3.33 2.72
N VAL A 154 -22.28 4.08 1.66
CA VAL A 154 -20.88 4.51 1.46
C VAL A 154 -20.39 5.49 2.52
N GLY A 155 -21.24 6.41 2.98
CA GLY A 155 -20.91 7.26 4.12
C GLY A 155 -20.64 6.42 5.38
N GLN A 156 -21.47 5.40 5.61
CA GLN A 156 -21.30 4.49 6.75
C GLN A 156 -20.04 3.62 6.63
N LEU A 157 -19.70 3.17 5.41
CA LEU A 157 -18.48 2.41 5.13
C LEU A 157 -17.23 3.26 5.37
N LEU A 158 -17.18 4.48 4.85
CA LEU A 158 -16.05 5.40 5.07
C LEU A 158 -15.86 5.70 6.57
N THR A 159 -16.95 5.97 7.28
CA THR A 159 -16.92 6.18 8.73
C THR A 159 -16.48 4.92 9.48
N THR A 160 -16.93 3.74 9.06
CA THR A 160 -16.53 2.47 9.69
C THR A 160 -15.05 2.17 9.44
N VAL A 161 -14.54 2.47 8.24
CA VAL A 161 -13.11 2.35 7.91
C VAL A 161 -12.29 3.27 8.82
N ALA A 162 -12.63 4.55 8.87
CA ALA A 162 -11.89 5.54 9.66
C ALA A 162 -11.91 5.20 11.16
N ILE A 163 -13.08 4.80 11.70
CA ILE A 163 -13.18 4.36 13.10
C ILE A 163 -12.38 3.09 13.34
N SER A 164 -12.43 2.11 12.43
CA SER A 164 -11.67 0.86 12.60
C SER A 164 -10.17 1.08 12.58
N ALA A 165 -9.66 1.97 11.71
CA ALA A 165 -8.26 2.37 11.67
C ALA A 165 -7.85 3.00 13.00
N LEU A 166 -8.62 3.98 13.48
CA LEU A 166 -8.37 4.64 14.76
C LEU A 166 -8.39 3.66 15.94
N VAL A 167 -9.34 2.71 15.97
CA VAL A 167 -9.40 1.69 17.01
C VAL A 167 -8.17 0.78 16.99
N ILE A 168 -7.71 0.38 15.80
CA ILE A 168 -6.50 -0.45 15.65
C ILE A 168 -5.28 0.33 16.12
N GLU A 169 -5.09 1.57 15.67
CA GLU A 169 -3.95 2.42 16.06
C GLU A 169 -3.94 2.71 17.57
N VAL A 170 -5.09 3.02 18.17
CA VAL A 170 -5.19 3.20 19.63
C VAL A 170 -4.86 1.90 20.36
N GLY A 171 -5.33 0.75 19.86
CA GLY A 171 -4.98 -0.56 20.40
C GLY A 171 -3.48 -0.84 20.35
N LEU A 172 -2.83 -0.56 19.21
CA LEU A 172 -1.39 -0.68 19.05
C LEU A 172 -0.63 0.28 19.98
N MET A 173 -1.07 1.53 20.09
CA MET A 173 -0.48 2.53 20.99
C MET A 173 -0.52 2.06 22.45
N ILE A 174 -1.64 1.51 22.91
CA ILE A 174 -1.79 0.99 24.29
C ILE A 174 -0.82 -0.17 24.56
N LEU A 175 -0.51 -0.98 23.54
CA LEU A 175 0.45 -2.08 23.66
C LEU A 175 1.91 -1.60 23.55
N LEU A 176 2.19 -0.63 22.68
CA LEU A 176 3.54 -0.12 22.43
C LEU A 176 4.04 0.80 23.55
N TYR A 177 3.16 1.62 24.16
CA TYR A 177 3.56 2.52 25.24
C TYR A 177 4.29 1.81 26.39
N PRO A 178 3.71 0.78 27.05
CA PRO A 178 4.42 0.09 28.12
C PRO A 178 5.68 -0.63 27.63
N ALA A 179 5.69 -1.12 26.39
CA ALA A 179 6.88 -1.75 25.80
C ALA A 179 8.06 -0.76 25.71
N LEU A 180 7.81 0.44 25.19
CA LEU A 180 8.82 1.51 25.10
C LEU A 180 9.35 1.93 26.48
N ILE A 181 8.47 2.03 27.48
CA ILE A 181 8.89 2.31 28.87
C ILE A 181 9.80 1.22 29.42
N MET A 182 9.44 -0.06 29.19
CA MET A 182 10.26 -1.20 29.63
C MET A 182 11.60 -1.26 28.89
N ALA A 183 11.65 -0.79 27.65
CA ALA A 183 12.88 -0.64 26.87
C ALA A 183 13.74 0.57 27.29
N GLY A 184 13.32 1.34 28.30
CA GLY A 184 14.10 2.44 28.87
C GLY A 184 13.86 3.81 28.23
N VAL A 185 12.84 3.95 27.37
CA VAL A 185 12.44 5.25 26.81
C VAL A 185 11.77 6.09 27.90
N ASP A 186 12.15 7.36 28.00
CA ASP A 186 11.56 8.31 28.94
C ASP A 186 10.02 8.39 28.78
N PRO A 187 9.23 8.43 29.87
CA PRO A 187 7.77 8.41 29.78
C PRO A 187 7.15 9.52 28.92
N LEU A 188 7.73 10.71 28.90
CA LEU A 188 7.22 11.81 28.09
C LEU A 188 7.51 11.59 26.60
N THR A 189 8.67 11.00 26.31
CA THR A 189 9.07 10.66 24.93
C THR A 189 8.23 9.49 24.40
N ALA A 190 8.05 8.45 25.22
CA ALA A 190 7.21 7.29 24.89
C ALA A 190 5.75 7.68 24.61
N LEU A 191 5.23 8.74 25.24
CA LEU A 191 3.87 9.25 25.02
C LEU A 191 3.66 9.73 23.57
N TRP A 192 4.72 10.21 22.92
CA TRP A 192 4.68 10.61 21.51
C TRP A 192 5.15 9.49 20.57
N GLU A 193 6.17 8.72 20.94
CA GLU A 193 6.70 7.65 20.08
C GLU A 193 5.71 6.48 19.92
N ALA A 194 4.95 6.12 20.96
CA ALA A 194 3.96 5.03 20.89
C ALA A 194 2.88 5.26 19.81
N PRO A 195 2.16 6.41 19.77
CA PRO A 195 1.21 6.67 18.69
C PRO A 195 1.90 6.81 17.34
N PHE A 196 3.13 7.31 17.28
CA PHE A 196 3.89 7.40 16.03
C PHE A 196 4.19 6.01 15.47
N TYR A 197 4.74 5.10 16.27
CA TYR A 197 4.97 3.71 15.87
C TYR A 197 3.67 2.97 15.51
N ALA A 198 2.58 3.21 16.24
CA ALA A 198 1.27 2.65 15.93
C ALA A 198 0.79 3.10 14.54
N ALA A 199 0.87 4.41 14.25
CA ALA A 199 0.49 4.95 12.94
C ALA A 199 1.42 4.42 11.85
N MET A 200 2.75 4.44 12.04
CA MET A 200 3.70 3.99 11.02
C MET A 200 3.59 2.49 10.71
N SER A 201 3.31 1.66 11.72
CA SER A 201 3.06 0.23 11.53
C SER A 201 1.72 -0.06 10.85
N PHE A 202 0.61 0.53 11.32
CA PHE A 202 -0.70 0.28 10.70
C PHE A 202 -0.84 0.89 9.30
N THR A 203 -0.30 2.08 9.11
CA THR A 203 -0.29 2.72 7.79
C THR A 203 0.71 2.08 6.86
N ASN A 204 1.62 1.21 7.31
CA ASN A 204 2.64 0.59 6.47
C ASN A 204 3.67 1.62 5.94
N THR A 205 3.98 2.66 6.72
CA THR A 205 4.99 3.67 6.34
C THR A 205 6.39 3.28 6.79
N GLY A 206 6.60 2.87 8.04
CA GLY A 206 7.94 2.48 8.51
C GLY A 206 8.89 3.61 8.92
N PHE A 207 8.47 4.89 9.00
CA PHE A 207 9.32 5.93 9.59
C PHE A 207 9.53 5.70 11.09
N THR A 208 10.72 6.01 11.59
CA THR A 208 11.07 5.91 13.01
C THR A 208 11.27 7.29 13.62
N PRO A 209 10.76 7.56 14.84
CA PRO A 209 10.86 8.87 15.47
C PRO A 209 12.21 9.11 16.18
N ASN A 210 12.97 8.05 16.45
CA ASN A 210 14.20 8.08 17.23
C ASN A 210 15.44 7.79 16.37
N ALA A 211 16.59 8.27 16.86
CA ALA A 211 17.89 7.97 16.26
C ALA A 211 18.19 6.46 16.35
N GLY A 212 18.74 5.89 15.28
CA GLY A 212 19.04 4.45 15.19
C GLY A 212 17.84 3.55 14.90
N GLY A 213 16.64 4.12 14.68
CA GLY A 213 15.46 3.37 14.27
C GLY A 213 15.06 2.27 15.25
N LEU A 214 14.92 1.03 14.77
CA LEU A 214 14.56 -0.12 15.61
C LEU A 214 15.74 -0.90 16.18
N THR A 215 16.98 -0.57 15.81
CA THR A 215 18.16 -1.27 16.31
C THR A 215 18.26 -1.29 17.85
N PRO A 216 17.90 -0.21 18.60
CA PRO A 216 17.85 -0.26 20.06
C PRO A 216 16.81 -1.24 20.64
N PHE A 217 15.82 -1.64 19.85
CA PHE A 217 14.73 -2.54 20.24
C PHE A 217 14.88 -3.94 19.63
N ALA A 218 16.09 -4.29 19.15
CA ALA A 218 16.35 -5.56 18.45
C ALA A 218 15.96 -6.80 19.27
N ASP A 219 16.17 -6.74 20.58
CA ASP A 219 15.91 -7.84 21.52
C ASP A 219 14.52 -7.75 22.18
N ASP A 220 13.74 -6.70 21.90
CA ASP A 220 12.37 -6.57 22.42
C ASP A 220 11.36 -7.25 21.49
N TYR A 221 11.21 -8.56 21.69
CA TYR A 221 10.34 -9.39 20.87
C TYR A 221 8.87 -8.97 20.97
N PHE A 222 8.47 -8.40 22.11
CA PHE A 222 7.09 -7.97 22.30
C PHE A 222 6.81 -6.74 21.44
N LEU A 223 7.66 -5.71 21.50
CA LEU A 223 7.56 -4.52 20.66
C LEU A 223 7.56 -4.89 19.18
N LEU A 224 8.53 -5.69 18.73
CA LEU A 224 8.65 -6.10 17.33
C LEU A 224 7.44 -6.93 16.88
N THR A 225 6.86 -7.77 17.74
CA THR A 225 5.63 -8.52 17.45
C THR A 225 4.42 -7.59 17.30
N VAL A 226 4.29 -6.56 18.13
CA VAL A 226 3.21 -5.57 18.02
C VAL A 226 3.33 -4.78 16.71
N LEU A 227 4.56 -4.39 16.31
CA LEU A 227 4.80 -3.75 15.02
C LEU A 227 4.44 -4.67 13.84
N MET A 228 4.87 -5.94 13.87
CA MET A 228 4.48 -6.93 12.85
C MET A 228 2.96 -7.10 12.76
N ALA A 229 2.26 -7.11 13.90
CA ALA A 229 0.80 -7.19 13.93
C ALA A 229 0.16 -5.94 13.30
N GLY A 230 0.67 -4.75 13.60
CA GLY A 230 0.23 -3.50 12.98
C GLY A 230 0.37 -3.52 11.46
N VAL A 231 1.57 -3.87 10.97
CA VAL A 231 1.86 -4.01 9.53
C VAL A 231 0.95 -5.06 8.89
N PHE A 232 0.75 -6.20 9.53
CA PHE A 232 -0.13 -7.24 9.01
C PHE A 232 -1.58 -6.77 8.87
N LEU A 233 -2.12 -6.10 9.90
CA LEU A 233 -3.47 -5.55 9.90
C LEU A 233 -3.66 -4.45 8.85
N GLY A 234 -2.67 -3.56 8.70
CA GLY A 234 -2.64 -2.56 7.62
C GLY A 234 -2.65 -3.19 6.23
N SER A 235 -1.87 -4.28 6.07
CA SER A 235 -1.62 -4.94 4.79
C SER A 235 -2.80 -5.75 4.24
N ILE A 236 -3.63 -6.41 5.06
CA ILE A 236 -4.65 -7.35 4.56
C ILE A 236 -5.83 -6.68 3.82
N GLY A 237 -6.04 -5.38 4.06
CA GLY A 237 -7.08 -4.60 3.41
C GLY A 237 -8.43 -4.65 4.10
N PHE A 238 -9.12 -3.52 4.07
CA PHE A 238 -10.38 -3.33 4.79
C PHE A 238 -11.49 -4.33 4.41
N PRO A 239 -11.67 -4.75 3.14
CA PRO A 239 -12.67 -5.76 2.80
C PRO A 239 -12.47 -7.09 3.54
N VAL A 240 -11.21 -7.43 3.84
CA VAL A 240 -10.85 -8.65 4.60
C VAL A 240 -11.13 -8.44 6.08
N ILE A 241 -10.73 -7.30 6.65
CA ILE A 241 -11.02 -6.92 8.04
C ILE A 241 -12.53 -6.96 8.29
N TYR A 242 -13.33 -6.38 7.40
CA TYR A 242 -14.79 -6.39 7.48
C TYR A 242 -15.38 -7.81 7.35
N ALA A 243 -14.83 -8.65 6.46
CA ALA A 243 -15.28 -10.03 6.32
C ALA A 243 -15.00 -10.86 7.59
N LEU A 244 -13.83 -10.65 8.20
CA LEU A 244 -13.42 -11.30 9.45
C LEU A 244 -14.29 -10.85 10.62
N SER A 245 -14.55 -9.54 10.79
CA SER A 245 -15.36 -9.03 11.90
C SER A 245 -16.79 -9.57 11.91
N LYS A 246 -17.37 -9.80 10.73
CA LYS A 246 -18.73 -10.36 10.60
C LYS A 246 -18.79 -11.89 10.72
N HIS A 247 -17.72 -12.61 10.36
CA HIS A 247 -17.71 -14.07 10.26
C HIS A 247 -16.41 -14.72 10.77
N VAL A 248 -15.99 -14.37 11.99
CA VAL A 248 -14.72 -14.82 12.60
C VAL A 248 -14.53 -16.34 12.52
N TRP A 249 -15.55 -17.11 12.91
CA TRP A 249 -15.46 -18.57 13.06
C TRP A 249 -16.00 -19.38 11.86
N HIS A 250 -16.52 -18.70 10.85
CA HIS A 250 -17.23 -19.34 9.73
C HIS A 250 -16.45 -19.22 8.41
N VAL A 251 -15.25 -19.82 8.37
CA VAL A 251 -14.30 -19.77 7.22
C VAL A 251 -14.97 -20.17 5.88
N LYS A 252 -15.94 -21.08 5.91
CA LYS A 252 -16.69 -21.49 4.71
C LYS A 252 -17.46 -20.32 4.07
N ARG A 253 -17.93 -19.35 4.88
CA ARG A 253 -18.70 -18.16 4.45
C ARG A 253 -17.82 -17.00 3.99
N TRP A 254 -16.50 -17.08 4.12
CA TRP A 254 -15.61 -16.02 3.63
C TRP A 254 -15.70 -15.88 2.10
N SER A 255 -15.62 -14.64 1.64
CA SER A 255 -15.59 -14.35 0.20
C SER A 255 -14.33 -14.93 -0.45
N LEU A 256 -14.40 -15.13 -1.77
CA LEU A 256 -13.23 -15.59 -2.53
C LEU A 256 -12.04 -14.64 -2.35
N HIS A 257 -12.30 -13.33 -2.36
CA HIS A 257 -11.30 -12.30 -2.14
C HIS A 257 -10.61 -12.46 -0.77
N ALA A 258 -11.37 -12.58 0.32
CA ALA A 258 -10.79 -12.73 1.66
C ALA A 258 -9.95 -14.01 1.79
N LYS A 259 -10.41 -15.13 1.23
CA LYS A 259 -9.66 -16.39 1.24
C LYS A 259 -8.34 -16.27 0.48
N LEU A 260 -8.37 -15.73 -0.75
CA LEU A 260 -7.17 -15.55 -1.57
C LEU A 260 -6.18 -14.61 -0.89
N THR A 261 -6.63 -13.47 -0.36
CA THR A 261 -5.77 -12.50 0.32
C THR A 261 -5.10 -13.12 1.54
N LEU A 262 -5.85 -13.75 2.45
CA LEU A 262 -5.29 -14.31 3.69
C LEU A 262 -4.34 -15.47 3.41
N ILE A 263 -4.73 -16.42 2.57
CA ILE A 263 -3.91 -17.60 2.27
C ILE A 263 -2.59 -17.17 1.61
N THR A 264 -2.66 -16.29 0.61
CA THR A 264 -1.47 -15.83 -0.11
C THR A 264 -0.56 -14.99 0.80
N THR A 265 -1.15 -14.13 1.63
CA THR A 265 -0.42 -13.30 2.61
C THR A 265 0.34 -14.16 3.62
N VAL A 266 -0.32 -15.16 4.22
CA VAL A 266 0.30 -16.05 5.21
C VAL A 266 1.36 -16.93 4.54
N LEU A 267 1.09 -17.43 3.33
CA LEU A 267 2.04 -18.23 2.58
C LEU A 267 3.31 -17.44 2.24
N LEU A 268 3.18 -16.21 1.75
CA LEU A 268 4.33 -15.36 1.45
C LEU A 268 5.09 -14.96 2.72
N PHE A 269 4.40 -14.72 3.84
CA PHE A 269 5.04 -14.42 5.12
C PHE A 269 5.91 -15.59 5.62
N ILE A 270 5.40 -16.82 5.57
CA ILE A 270 6.15 -18.01 6.00
C ILE A 270 7.30 -18.32 5.03
N LEU A 271 7.03 -18.29 3.72
CA LEU A 271 8.06 -18.56 2.70
C LEU A 271 9.15 -17.51 2.71
N GLY A 272 8.81 -16.22 2.88
CA GLY A 272 9.80 -15.15 2.98
C GLY A 272 10.73 -15.36 4.18
N ALA A 273 10.18 -15.70 5.34
CA ALA A 273 10.98 -15.98 6.54
C ALA A 273 11.91 -17.19 6.31
N ALA A 274 11.40 -18.26 5.69
CA ALA A 274 12.21 -19.43 5.36
C ALA A 274 13.35 -19.10 4.38
N VAL A 275 13.09 -18.26 3.37
CA VAL A 275 14.12 -17.82 2.42
C VAL A 275 15.19 -16.98 3.10
N PHE A 276 14.81 -16.00 3.94
CA PHE A 276 15.78 -15.20 4.68
C PHE A 276 16.60 -16.04 5.66
N LEU A 277 15.97 -16.97 6.37
CA LEU A 277 16.68 -17.94 7.21
C LEU A 277 17.75 -18.68 6.42
N VAL A 278 17.41 -19.26 5.26
CA VAL A 278 18.37 -20.04 4.47
C VAL A 278 19.49 -19.19 3.89
N LEU A 279 19.18 -17.99 3.38
CA LEU A 279 20.15 -17.17 2.67
C LEU A 279 21.07 -16.37 3.60
N GLU A 280 20.60 -15.98 4.79
CA GLU A 280 21.36 -15.15 5.74
C GLU A 280 21.96 -15.94 6.90
N TYR A 281 21.63 -17.22 7.07
CA TYR A 281 22.09 -18.04 8.21
C TYR A 281 23.60 -17.93 8.49
N ASN A 282 24.42 -17.91 7.43
CA ASN A 282 25.87 -17.86 7.53
C ASN A 282 26.46 -16.46 7.31
N ASN A 283 25.65 -15.41 7.16
CA ASN A 283 26.15 -14.07 6.92
C ASN A 283 26.57 -13.44 8.25
N PRO A 284 27.89 -13.23 8.50
CA PRO A 284 28.37 -12.73 9.79
C PRO A 284 27.98 -11.27 10.06
N LYS A 285 27.54 -10.53 9.03
CA LYS A 285 27.10 -9.14 9.17
C LYS A 285 25.67 -9.01 9.65
N THR A 286 24.86 -10.06 9.52
CA THR A 286 23.42 -10.05 9.83
C THR A 286 23.10 -11.16 10.85
N PHE A 287 22.69 -12.35 10.40
CA PHE A 287 22.20 -13.42 11.27
C PHE A 287 23.30 -14.33 11.81
N GLY A 288 24.48 -14.36 11.20
CA GLY A 288 25.54 -15.32 11.53
C GLY A 288 26.10 -15.20 12.96
N SER A 289 25.89 -14.07 13.63
CA SER A 289 26.27 -13.85 15.04
C SER A 289 25.10 -13.97 16.02
N MET A 290 23.88 -14.17 15.54
CA MET A 290 22.67 -14.22 16.37
C MET A 290 22.39 -15.65 16.84
N ASP A 291 21.75 -15.78 18.01
CA ASP A 291 21.26 -17.08 18.47
C ASP A 291 20.14 -17.60 17.56
N ALA A 292 19.85 -18.90 17.61
CA ALA A 292 18.87 -19.53 16.73
C ALA A 292 17.45 -18.93 16.87
N VAL A 293 17.09 -18.49 18.08
CA VAL A 293 15.79 -17.86 18.36
C VAL A 293 15.74 -16.47 17.74
N ASP A 294 16.75 -15.63 17.99
CA ASP A 294 16.88 -14.28 17.40
C ASP A 294 16.88 -14.35 15.88
N THR A 295 17.69 -15.24 15.31
CA THR A 295 17.78 -15.46 13.86
C THR A 295 16.42 -15.79 13.26
N THR A 296 15.69 -16.71 13.89
CA THR A 296 14.35 -17.10 13.43
C THR A 296 13.37 -15.94 13.53
N PHE A 297 13.37 -15.25 14.67
CA PHE A 297 12.47 -14.12 14.90
C PHE A 297 12.75 -12.98 13.91
N GLN A 298 14.02 -12.62 13.68
CA GLN A 298 14.39 -11.55 12.76
C GLN A 298 14.11 -11.90 11.30
N ALA A 299 14.20 -13.17 10.91
CA ALA A 299 13.76 -13.58 9.58
C ALA A 299 12.24 -13.41 9.39
N PHE A 300 11.43 -13.71 10.41
CA PHE A 300 10.00 -13.41 10.39
C PHE A 300 9.74 -11.91 10.37
N PHE A 301 10.48 -11.13 11.15
CA PHE A 301 10.37 -9.67 11.16
C PHE A 301 10.67 -9.09 9.78
N LEU A 302 11.80 -9.43 9.17
CA LEU A 302 12.16 -8.98 7.82
C LEU A 302 11.13 -9.43 6.77
N SER A 303 10.59 -10.64 6.89
CA SER A 303 9.49 -11.12 6.04
C SER A 303 8.21 -10.30 6.20
N ALA A 304 7.85 -9.87 7.41
CA ALA A 304 6.74 -8.94 7.61
C ALA A 304 7.03 -7.58 6.96
N MET A 305 8.24 -7.05 7.15
CA MET A 305 8.62 -5.70 6.73
C MET A 305 8.79 -5.56 5.21
N THR A 306 9.21 -6.62 4.52
CA THR A 306 9.24 -6.67 3.05
C THR A 306 7.85 -6.66 2.42
N ARG A 307 6.76 -6.83 3.19
CA ARG A 307 5.38 -6.71 2.68
C ARG A 307 4.77 -5.36 3.00
N SER A 308 5.51 -4.31 2.66
CA SER A 308 5.17 -2.90 2.93
C SER A 308 5.18 -2.52 4.41
N GLY A 309 6.08 -3.05 5.24
CA GLY A 309 6.21 -2.61 6.65
C GLY A 309 7.29 -1.56 6.86
N GLY A 310 8.38 -1.63 6.10
CA GLY A 310 9.40 -0.58 6.02
C GLY A 310 10.36 -0.46 7.19
N PHE A 311 10.10 -1.12 8.31
CA PHE A 311 11.03 -1.11 9.43
C PHE A 311 12.19 -2.09 9.24
N SER A 312 13.37 -1.72 9.71
CA SER A 312 14.54 -2.59 9.73
C SER A 312 15.22 -2.54 11.11
N VAL A 313 15.61 -3.71 11.60
CA VAL A 313 16.45 -3.86 12.80
C VAL A 313 17.92 -4.04 12.40
N ILE A 314 18.15 -4.87 11.38
CA ILE A 314 19.44 -5.06 10.72
C ILE A 314 19.61 -4.06 9.59
N ASP A 315 20.86 -3.73 9.27
CA ASP A 315 21.16 -2.94 8.08
C ASP A 315 20.86 -3.76 6.82
N ILE A 316 20.06 -3.18 5.93
CA ILE A 316 19.65 -3.80 4.68
C ILE A 316 20.81 -3.82 3.67
N ALA A 317 21.75 -2.88 3.77
CA ALA A 317 22.96 -2.86 2.96
C ALA A 317 23.87 -4.08 3.19
N ASP A 318 23.77 -4.69 4.37
CA ASP A 318 24.60 -5.84 4.77
C ASP A 318 24.01 -7.21 4.38
N LEU A 319 22.81 -7.25 3.79
CA LEU A 319 22.22 -8.47 3.26
C LEU A 319 23.04 -9.03 2.09
N ASN A 320 23.05 -10.36 1.95
CA ASN A 320 23.59 -10.97 0.74
C ASN A 320 22.78 -10.51 -0.48
N GLY A 321 23.43 -10.35 -1.65
CA GLY A 321 22.75 -9.95 -2.88
C GLY A 321 21.60 -10.88 -3.29
N SER A 322 21.68 -12.18 -2.95
CA SER A 322 20.57 -13.13 -3.12
C SER A 322 19.37 -12.81 -2.23
N SER A 323 19.62 -12.40 -0.98
CA SER A 323 18.60 -12.01 0.00
C SER A 323 17.95 -10.69 -0.39
N MET A 324 18.72 -9.73 -0.89
CA MET A 324 18.21 -8.48 -1.46
C MET A 324 17.28 -8.74 -2.66
N LEU A 325 17.66 -9.67 -3.54
CA LEU A 325 16.84 -10.05 -4.69
C LEU A 325 15.55 -10.77 -4.25
N ALA A 326 15.63 -11.66 -3.26
CA ALA A 326 14.44 -12.30 -2.68
C ALA A 326 13.52 -11.28 -1.99
N ALA A 327 14.06 -10.36 -1.21
CA ALA A 327 13.33 -9.25 -0.60
C ALA A 327 12.67 -8.38 -1.68
N SER A 328 13.38 -8.05 -2.75
CA SER A 328 12.83 -7.32 -3.90
C SER A 328 11.62 -8.03 -4.52
N MET A 329 11.69 -9.35 -4.71
CA MET A 329 10.55 -10.12 -5.22
C MET A 329 9.34 -10.09 -4.27
N LEU A 330 9.58 -10.15 -2.96
CA LEU A 330 8.52 -10.04 -1.94
C LEU A 330 7.92 -8.63 -1.91
N MET A 331 8.76 -7.59 -1.95
CA MET A 331 8.35 -6.17 -1.95
C MET A 331 7.55 -5.77 -3.18
N PHE A 332 7.85 -6.36 -4.34
CA PHE A 332 7.08 -6.14 -5.55
C PHE A 332 5.61 -6.59 -5.38
N VAL A 333 5.39 -7.60 -4.54
CA VAL A 333 4.08 -8.12 -4.15
C VAL A 333 3.67 -7.50 -2.81
N GLY A 334 3.02 -6.34 -2.88
CA GLY A 334 2.47 -5.66 -1.72
C GLY A 334 1.25 -6.37 -1.11
N GLY A 335 0.51 -5.67 -0.26
CA GLY A 335 -0.62 -6.24 0.50
C GLY A 335 -1.91 -6.52 -0.28
N GLY A 336 -3.00 -6.71 0.46
CA GLY A 336 -4.37 -6.92 -0.02
C GLY A 336 -4.94 -5.72 -0.77
N SER A 337 -6.02 -5.93 -1.53
CA SER A 337 -6.71 -4.83 -2.21
C SER A 337 -7.45 -3.93 -1.19
N ALA A 338 -7.47 -2.62 -1.45
CA ALA A 338 -7.99 -1.62 -0.50
C ALA A 338 -7.35 -1.78 0.89
N SER A 339 -6.02 -1.88 0.91
CA SER A 339 -5.16 -1.85 2.09
C SER A 339 -4.32 -0.58 2.10
N THR A 340 -3.55 -0.38 3.17
CA THR A 340 -2.56 0.68 3.27
C THR A 340 -1.26 0.33 2.55
N ALA A 341 -1.05 -0.91 2.12
CA ALA A 341 0.14 -1.35 1.39
C ALA A 341 0.09 -0.96 -0.10
N GLY A 342 1.26 -0.68 -0.69
CA GLY A 342 1.44 -0.35 -2.11
C GLY A 342 1.63 -1.58 -3.00
N GLY A 343 2.38 -1.40 -4.10
CA GLY A 343 2.79 -2.47 -5.01
C GLY A 343 1.65 -3.27 -5.66
N ILE A 344 2.04 -4.36 -6.32
CA ILE A 344 1.07 -5.28 -6.94
C ILE A 344 0.40 -6.07 -5.83
N LYS A 345 -0.93 -6.07 -5.82
CA LYS A 345 -1.70 -6.69 -4.73
C LYS A 345 -1.49 -8.19 -4.69
N VAL A 346 -1.45 -8.80 -3.50
CA VAL A 346 -1.35 -10.26 -3.33
C VAL A 346 -2.40 -11.04 -4.13
N THR A 347 -3.60 -10.47 -4.30
CA THR A 347 -4.67 -11.09 -5.10
C THR A 347 -4.37 -11.11 -6.59
N THR A 348 -3.63 -10.13 -7.09
CA THR A 348 -3.16 -10.06 -8.48
C THR A 348 -2.19 -11.20 -8.75
N LEU A 349 -1.21 -11.39 -7.86
CA LEU A 349 -0.28 -12.52 -7.92
C LEU A 349 -1.04 -13.85 -7.86
N ALA A 350 -1.95 -14.01 -6.89
CA ALA A 350 -2.70 -15.24 -6.70
C ALA A 350 -3.53 -15.61 -7.95
N VAL A 351 -4.19 -14.63 -8.57
CA VAL A 351 -4.97 -14.85 -9.82
C VAL A 351 -4.06 -15.29 -10.96
N LEU A 352 -2.90 -14.66 -11.14
CA LEU A 352 -1.96 -15.03 -12.21
C LEU A 352 -1.33 -16.41 -11.97
N ALA A 353 -0.92 -16.71 -10.74
CA ALA A 353 -0.41 -18.03 -10.38
C ALA A 353 -1.45 -19.13 -10.63
N LEU A 354 -2.73 -18.89 -10.27
CA LEU A 354 -3.83 -19.81 -10.55
C LEU A 354 -4.11 -19.95 -12.05
N ALA A 355 -3.95 -18.87 -12.82
CA ALA A 355 -4.10 -18.90 -14.27
C ALA A 355 -3.01 -19.77 -14.92
N VAL A 356 -1.74 -19.53 -14.59
CA VAL A 356 -0.60 -20.34 -15.04
C VAL A 356 -0.78 -21.81 -14.65
N TRP A 357 -1.18 -22.07 -13.40
CA TRP A 357 -1.44 -23.43 -12.93
C TRP A 357 -2.61 -24.13 -13.64
N SER A 358 -3.66 -23.38 -13.99
CA SER A 358 -4.80 -23.93 -14.72
C SER A 358 -4.44 -24.23 -16.18
N GLU A 359 -3.65 -23.35 -16.81
CA GLU A 359 -3.13 -23.54 -18.16
C GLU A 359 -2.20 -24.76 -18.24
N ALA A 360 -1.29 -24.91 -17.27
CA ALA A 360 -0.43 -26.09 -17.16
C ALA A 360 -1.21 -27.40 -16.99
N LYS A 361 -2.44 -27.35 -16.46
CA LYS A 361 -3.35 -28.50 -16.35
C LYS A 361 -4.29 -28.66 -17.55
N GLY A 362 -4.20 -27.81 -18.56
CA GLY A 362 -5.10 -27.80 -19.72
C GLY A 362 -6.55 -27.45 -19.38
N ARG A 363 -6.80 -26.72 -18.29
CA ARG A 363 -8.16 -26.32 -17.89
C ARG A 363 -8.57 -25.05 -18.60
N GLN A 364 -9.74 -25.08 -19.26
CA GLN A 364 -10.29 -23.91 -19.97
C GLN A 364 -10.77 -22.77 -19.06
N SER A 365 -10.98 -23.05 -17.77
CA SER A 365 -11.42 -22.10 -16.76
C SER A 365 -10.50 -22.13 -15.54
N VAL A 366 -10.16 -20.94 -15.05
CA VAL A 366 -9.48 -20.79 -13.76
C VAL A 366 -10.51 -20.92 -12.66
N GLU A 367 -10.37 -21.95 -11.83
CA GLU A 367 -11.32 -22.30 -10.78
C GLU A 367 -10.61 -22.53 -9.44
N VAL A 368 -11.18 -21.96 -8.38
CA VAL A 368 -10.62 -22.05 -7.02
C VAL A 368 -11.76 -21.96 -5.99
N PHE A 369 -11.67 -22.76 -4.91
CA PHE A 369 -12.70 -22.86 -3.87
C PHE A 369 -14.14 -23.04 -4.40
N GLY A 370 -14.31 -23.79 -5.49
CA GLY A 370 -15.61 -24.03 -6.13
C GLY A 370 -16.19 -22.82 -6.87
N ARG A 371 -15.36 -21.84 -7.24
CA ARG A 371 -15.74 -20.63 -7.97
C ARG A 371 -14.84 -20.41 -9.19
N ARG A 372 -15.41 -19.90 -10.27
CA ARG A 372 -14.68 -19.54 -11.50
C ARG A 372 -14.22 -18.08 -11.46
N ILE A 373 -12.99 -17.82 -11.90
CA ILE A 373 -12.43 -16.48 -12.06
C ILE A 373 -12.65 -16.00 -13.50
N PRO A 374 -13.32 -14.86 -13.75
CA PRO A 374 -13.50 -14.31 -15.09
C PRO A 374 -12.18 -13.96 -15.77
N SER A 375 -12.12 -14.12 -17.10
CA SER A 375 -10.93 -13.78 -17.91
C SER A 375 -10.54 -12.31 -17.84
N ASP A 376 -11.51 -11.42 -17.64
CA ASP A 376 -11.25 -9.98 -17.59
C ASP A 376 -10.39 -9.62 -16.37
N VAL A 377 -10.61 -10.30 -15.24
CA VAL A 377 -9.79 -10.14 -14.02
C VAL A 377 -8.35 -10.57 -14.27
N GLN A 378 -8.14 -11.63 -15.05
CA GLN A 378 -6.80 -12.11 -15.40
C GLN A 378 -6.07 -11.13 -16.32
N ARG A 379 -6.76 -10.56 -17.33
CA ARG A 379 -6.19 -9.53 -18.23
C ARG A 379 -5.82 -8.25 -17.47
N VAL A 380 -6.67 -7.82 -16.53
CA VAL A 380 -6.35 -6.69 -15.63
C VAL A 380 -5.09 -7.01 -14.83
N ALA A 381 -5.03 -8.20 -14.22
CA ALA A 381 -3.90 -8.61 -13.40
C ALA A 381 -2.59 -8.61 -14.20
N LEU A 382 -2.60 -9.18 -15.40
CA LEU A 382 -1.44 -9.19 -16.30
C LEU A 382 -1.01 -7.77 -16.67
N SER A 383 -1.97 -6.90 -16.98
CA SER A 383 -1.68 -5.50 -17.34
C SER A 383 -1.02 -4.75 -16.19
N VAL A 384 -1.51 -4.93 -14.96
CA VAL A 384 -0.94 -4.28 -13.75
C VAL A 384 0.48 -4.76 -13.50
N VAL A 385 0.75 -6.07 -13.63
CA VAL A 385 2.11 -6.62 -13.48
C VAL A 385 3.05 -6.09 -14.56
N ALA A 386 2.63 -6.11 -15.83
CA ALA A 386 3.45 -5.65 -16.95
C ALA A 386 3.82 -4.16 -16.83
N TRP A 387 2.84 -3.30 -16.49
CA TRP A 387 3.10 -1.88 -16.26
C TRP A 387 3.99 -1.65 -15.05
N GLY A 388 3.75 -2.35 -13.93
CA GLY A 388 4.60 -2.26 -12.74
C GLY A 388 6.05 -2.65 -13.03
N ALA A 389 6.27 -3.77 -13.71
CA ALA A 389 7.60 -4.23 -14.09
C ALA A 389 8.29 -3.24 -15.04
N THR A 390 7.55 -2.64 -15.98
CA THR A 390 8.09 -1.63 -16.90
C THR A 390 8.52 -0.37 -16.15
N ILE A 391 7.70 0.13 -15.22
CA ILE A 391 8.02 1.31 -14.39
C ILE A 391 9.29 1.03 -13.58
N VAL A 392 9.34 -0.10 -12.87
CA VAL A 392 10.52 -0.49 -12.08
C VAL A 392 11.77 -0.59 -12.97
N ALA A 393 11.68 -1.24 -14.13
CA ALA A 393 12.83 -1.39 -15.03
C ALA A 393 13.34 -0.04 -15.54
N VAL A 394 12.45 0.84 -16.00
CA VAL A 394 12.82 2.17 -16.52
C VAL A 394 13.42 3.04 -15.41
N SER A 395 12.79 3.07 -14.22
CA SER A 395 13.31 3.83 -13.07
C SER A 395 14.68 3.31 -12.61
N THR A 396 14.85 1.98 -12.55
CA THR A 396 16.14 1.36 -12.19
C THR A 396 17.23 1.74 -13.17
N ILE A 397 16.96 1.65 -14.48
CA ILE A 397 17.92 2.03 -15.51
C ILE A 397 18.28 3.51 -15.39
N ALA A 398 17.28 4.40 -15.25
CA ALA A 398 17.51 5.83 -15.16
C ALA A 398 18.33 6.21 -13.92
N ILE A 399 17.97 5.70 -12.73
CA ILE A 399 18.68 6.00 -11.49
C ILE A 399 20.08 5.40 -11.51
N ALA A 400 20.26 4.14 -11.92
CA ALA A 400 21.59 3.52 -12.01
C ALA A 400 22.51 4.26 -12.98
N GLN A 401 21.96 4.85 -14.06
CA GLN A 401 22.76 5.67 -14.96
C GLN A 401 23.17 7.01 -14.36
N ILE A 402 22.38 7.58 -13.45
CA ILE A 402 22.69 8.85 -12.79
C ILE A 402 23.67 8.64 -11.64
N THR A 403 23.40 7.66 -10.76
CA THR A 403 24.17 7.43 -9.53
C THR A 403 25.44 6.61 -9.77
N LYS A 404 25.45 5.74 -10.79
CA LYS A 404 26.52 4.75 -11.06
C LYS A 404 26.70 3.69 -9.96
N GLU A 405 25.71 3.55 -9.08
CA GLU A 405 25.70 2.56 -8.01
C GLU A 405 25.36 1.15 -8.51
N PRO A 406 25.68 0.09 -7.74
CA PRO A 406 25.37 -1.29 -8.09
C PRO A 406 23.87 -1.48 -8.41
N VAL A 407 23.59 -2.12 -9.55
CA VAL A 407 22.21 -2.30 -10.04
C VAL A 407 21.34 -3.05 -9.03
N VAL A 408 21.91 -3.94 -8.21
CA VAL A 408 21.15 -4.69 -7.19
C VAL A 408 20.61 -3.76 -6.10
N GLU A 409 21.41 -2.80 -5.63
CA GLU A 409 21.01 -1.81 -4.63
C GLU A 409 20.00 -0.82 -5.20
N VAL A 410 20.24 -0.32 -6.42
CA VAL A 410 19.30 0.55 -7.12
C VAL A 410 17.96 -0.15 -7.36
N LEU A 411 17.99 -1.41 -7.82
CA LEU A 411 16.79 -2.20 -8.04
C LEU A 411 16.00 -2.42 -6.74
N PHE A 412 16.70 -2.68 -5.63
CA PHE A 412 16.09 -2.86 -4.32
C PHE A 412 15.33 -1.61 -3.90
N ASP A 413 15.98 -0.45 -3.90
CA ASP A 413 15.38 0.83 -3.51
C ASP A 413 14.25 1.25 -4.46
N VAL A 414 14.39 1.02 -5.77
CA VAL A 414 13.33 1.31 -6.76
C VAL A 414 12.11 0.41 -6.57
N ILE A 415 12.31 -0.88 -6.28
CA ILE A 415 11.20 -1.78 -5.98
C ILE A 415 10.55 -1.41 -4.64
N SER A 416 11.34 -1.05 -3.63
CA SER A 416 10.83 -0.53 -2.36
C SER A 416 9.98 0.72 -2.57
N ALA A 417 10.44 1.67 -3.40
CA ALA A 417 9.70 2.86 -3.79
C ALA A 417 8.38 2.52 -4.50
N PHE A 418 8.41 1.67 -5.53
CA PHE A 418 7.21 1.25 -6.26
C PHE A 418 6.22 0.45 -5.38
N GLY A 419 6.75 -0.42 -4.52
CA GLY A 419 5.99 -1.22 -3.56
C GLY A 419 5.44 -0.41 -2.39
N THR A 420 5.88 0.84 -2.25
CA THR A 420 5.71 1.70 -1.07
C THR A 420 6.09 0.93 0.20
N VAL A 421 7.30 0.37 0.22
CA VAL A 421 7.77 -0.49 1.30
C VAL A 421 8.55 0.27 2.35
N GLY A 422 9.57 1.04 1.95
CA GLY A 422 10.33 1.89 2.87
C GLY A 422 11.66 1.32 3.32
N LEU A 423 11.95 0.05 3.00
CA LEU A 423 13.28 -0.51 3.18
C LEU A 423 14.24 0.11 2.15
N SER A 424 15.44 0.45 2.59
CA SER A 424 16.47 1.10 1.78
C SER A 424 17.82 0.48 2.08
N THR A 425 18.65 0.39 1.05
CA THR A 425 20.08 0.03 1.15
C THR A 425 20.96 1.18 1.64
N GLY A 426 20.37 2.34 1.91
CA GLY A 426 21.08 3.59 2.19
C GLY A 426 21.15 4.51 0.97
N LEU A 427 21.03 3.96 -0.25
CA LEU A 427 21.08 4.71 -1.51
C LEU A 427 20.13 5.91 -1.52
N THR A 428 18.90 5.75 -1.03
CA THR A 428 17.90 6.83 -1.00
C THR A 428 18.40 8.10 -0.32
N ALA A 429 19.18 8.00 0.77
CA ALA A 429 19.68 9.14 1.52
C ALA A 429 20.77 9.93 0.76
N GLU A 430 21.44 9.29 -0.19
CA GLU A 430 22.56 9.85 -0.96
C GLU A 430 22.16 10.23 -2.39
N LEU A 431 20.86 10.16 -2.73
CA LEU A 431 20.40 10.45 -4.08
C LEU A 431 20.63 11.91 -4.46
N PRO A 432 21.21 12.18 -5.65
CA PRO A 432 21.20 13.52 -6.20
C PRO A 432 19.76 13.94 -6.56
N ASP A 433 19.49 15.25 -6.54
CA ASP A 433 18.16 15.83 -6.81
C ASP A 433 17.45 15.24 -8.05
N SER A 434 18.20 15.04 -9.14
CA SER A 434 17.63 14.46 -10.37
C SER A 434 17.10 13.04 -10.18
N ALA A 435 17.79 12.20 -9.39
CA ALA A 435 17.38 10.83 -9.10
C ALA A 435 16.29 10.79 -8.02
N SER A 436 16.32 11.70 -7.04
CA SER A 436 15.27 11.78 -6.01
C SER A 436 13.91 12.12 -6.62
N TYR A 437 13.84 12.97 -7.66
CA TYR A 437 12.59 13.22 -8.40
C TYR A 437 12.07 11.98 -9.13
N ILE A 438 12.96 11.18 -9.74
CA ILE A 438 12.57 9.93 -10.42
C ILE A 438 12.05 8.91 -9.39
N MET A 439 12.73 8.81 -8.25
CA MET A 439 12.32 7.94 -7.15
C MET A 439 10.97 8.37 -6.58
N ALA A 440 10.75 9.66 -6.33
CA ALA A 440 9.46 10.22 -5.91
C ALA A 440 8.34 9.95 -6.94
N ALA A 441 8.62 10.09 -8.23
CA ALA A 441 7.66 9.73 -9.28
C ALA A 441 7.32 8.23 -9.26
N THR A 442 8.31 7.38 -9.00
CA THR A 442 8.14 5.92 -8.89
C THR A 442 7.23 5.56 -7.71
N ILE A 443 7.43 6.19 -6.54
CA ILE A 443 6.56 6.07 -5.37
C ILE A 443 5.10 6.42 -5.73
N PHE A 444 4.92 7.59 -6.35
CA PHE A 444 3.60 8.07 -6.74
C PHE A 444 2.90 7.11 -7.72
N MET A 445 3.63 6.61 -8.71
CA MET A 445 3.11 5.64 -9.69
C MET A 445 2.79 4.29 -9.04
N GLY A 446 3.58 3.82 -8.08
CA GLY A 446 3.28 2.59 -7.33
C GLY A 446 1.98 2.68 -6.54
N ARG A 447 1.80 3.80 -5.82
CA ARG A 447 0.61 4.08 -5.01
C ARG A 447 -0.65 4.26 -5.86
N VAL A 448 -0.59 5.15 -6.84
CA VAL A 448 -1.75 5.58 -7.62
C VAL A 448 -2.02 4.66 -8.80
N GLY A 449 -0.97 4.11 -9.42
CA GLY A 449 -1.04 3.28 -10.62
C GLY A 449 -1.85 2.01 -10.42
N THR A 450 -1.67 1.31 -9.29
CA THR A 450 -2.38 0.05 -9.02
C THR A 450 -3.89 0.25 -8.88
N VAL A 451 -4.33 1.35 -8.26
CA VAL A 451 -5.75 1.69 -8.07
C VAL A 451 -6.37 2.24 -9.37
N THR A 452 -5.64 3.10 -10.08
CA THR A 452 -6.14 3.76 -11.29
C THR A 452 -6.18 2.84 -12.51
N LEU A 453 -5.21 1.93 -12.67
CA LEU A 453 -5.21 0.92 -13.74
C LEU A 453 -6.38 -0.05 -13.57
N ALA A 454 -6.62 -0.56 -12.35
CA ALA A 454 -7.75 -1.44 -12.07
C ALA A 454 -9.09 -0.77 -12.44
N ALA A 455 -9.25 0.50 -12.09
CA ALA A 455 -10.46 1.26 -12.43
C ALA A 455 -10.56 1.64 -13.90
N ALA A 456 -9.44 1.95 -14.56
CA ALA A 456 -9.41 2.26 -15.99
C ALA A 456 -9.86 1.03 -16.79
N VAL A 457 -9.33 -0.14 -16.48
CA VAL A 457 -9.71 -1.38 -17.18
C VAL A 457 -11.18 -1.75 -16.90
N ALA A 458 -11.64 -1.61 -15.65
CA ALA A 458 -13.06 -1.83 -15.31
C ALA A 458 -14.02 -0.87 -16.04
N ALA A 459 -13.57 0.34 -16.37
CA ALA A 459 -14.36 1.35 -17.09
C ALA A 459 -14.29 1.23 -18.63
N THR A 460 -13.38 0.40 -19.18
CA THR A 460 -13.11 0.35 -20.63
C THR A 460 -13.91 -0.72 -21.37
N SER A 461 -15.02 -1.22 -20.80
CA SER A 461 -15.94 -2.09 -21.51
C SER A 461 -16.70 -1.32 -22.61
N ARG A 462 -16.06 -1.10 -23.75
CA ARG A 462 -16.75 -0.75 -25.00
C ARG A 462 -17.41 -2.02 -25.53
N SER A 463 -18.71 -1.96 -25.82
CA SER A 463 -19.40 -3.06 -26.49
C SER A 463 -18.89 -3.16 -27.92
N GLN A 464 -17.87 -3.97 -28.16
CA GLN A 464 -17.47 -4.32 -29.51
C GLN A 464 -18.51 -5.30 -30.06
N LEU A 465 -19.35 -4.83 -30.99
CA LEU A 465 -20.47 -5.61 -31.55
C LEU A 465 -20.05 -6.53 -32.71
N TYR A 466 -18.77 -6.53 -33.07
CA TYR A 466 -18.21 -7.37 -34.13
C TYR A 466 -16.90 -8.01 -33.65
N SER A 467 -16.63 -9.23 -34.08
CA SER A 467 -15.34 -9.90 -33.90
C SER A 467 -14.62 -9.97 -35.24
N LEU A 468 -13.31 -9.76 -35.22
CA LEU A 468 -12.45 -10.00 -36.38
C LEU A 468 -12.15 -11.51 -36.51
N PRO A 469 -11.68 -11.97 -37.68
CA PRO A 469 -11.20 -13.34 -37.87
C PRO A 469 -10.15 -13.72 -36.82
N VAL A 470 -10.21 -14.96 -36.31
CA VAL A 470 -9.25 -15.47 -35.33
C VAL A 470 -8.00 -15.94 -36.07
N GLU A 471 -6.88 -15.27 -35.82
CA GLU A 471 -5.55 -15.71 -36.22
C GLU A 471 -4.77 -16.16 -34.99
N ARG A 472 -4.00 -17.25 -35.11
CA ARG A 472 -3.23 -17.82 -34.00
C ARG A 472 -1.75 -17.59 -34.25
N PRO A 473 -1.17 -16.48 -33.74
CA PRO A 473 0.27 -16.30 -33.81
C PRO A 473 0.97 -17.38 -32.98
N ILE A 474 2.14 -17.81 -33.43
CA ILE A 474 2.98 -18.74 -32.67
C ILE A 474 3.54 -17.96 -31.47
N VAL A 475 3.22 -18.43 -30.27
CA VAL A 475 3.81 -17.97 -29.00
C VAL A 475 4.57 -19.16 -28.43
N GLY A 476 5.80 -18.92 -27.97
CA GLY A 476 6.75 -19.96 -27.55
C GLY A 476 6.38 -20.69 -26.27
#